data_AF-A0A6B3G7A0-F1
#
_entry.id   AF-A0A6B3G7A0-F1
#
_cell.length_a   1.000
_cell.length_b   1.000
_cell.length_c   1.000
_cell.angle_alpha   90.00
_cell.angle_beta   90.00
_cell.angle_gamma   90.00
#
_symmetry.space_group_name_H-M   'P 1'
#
loop_
_entity.id
_entity.type
_entity.pdbx_description
1 polymer ?
#
loop_
_entity_poly.entity_id
_entity_poly.type
_entity_poly.pdbx_seq_one_letter_code
_entity_poly.pdbx_strand_id
1 'polypeptide(L)'
;RLIMGTGGAPSLEVLERSLIASGTELTTVAMRRLDPTVQGSVLSVLERLSIQVLPNTAGCFTAGEAVLTARLAREALGTDWVKLEVVADERTLLPDP
;
A
#
# COMPACT_ATOMS: atom_id res chain seq x y z
N ARG A 1 2.34 13.02 -14.06
CA ARG A 1 2.49 11.62 -13.57
C ARG A 1 2.36 11.67 -12.05
N LEU A 2 1.36 10.98 -11.49
CA LEU A 2 1.00 11.02 -10.07
C LEU A 2 0.89 9.57 -9.57
N ILE A 3 1.41 9.30 -8.38
CA ILE A 3 1.25 8.04 -7.65
C ILE A 3 0.49 8.37 -6.38
N MET A 4 -0.53 7.59 -6.05
CA MET A 4 -1.37 7.82 -4.87
C MET A 4 -1.10 6.80 -3.76
N GLY A 5 -1.46 7.16 -2.53
CA GLY A 5 -1.55 6.23 -1.42
C GLY A 5 -2.99 6.05 -0.96
N THR A 6 -3.24 5.01 -0.16
CA THR A 6 -4.59 4.69 0.36
C THR A 6 -4.79 5.05 1.83
N GLY A 7 -3.70 5.36 2.54
CA GLY A 7 -3.75 5.78 3.94
C GLY A 7 -4.46 7.12 4.12
N GLY A 8 -5.18 7.28 5.23
CA GLY A 8 -5.86 8.52 5.59
C GLY A 8 -7.23 8.74 4.92
N ALA A 9 -7.65 7.87 3.99
CA ALA A 9 -8.99 7.93 3.43
C ALA A 9 -10.03 7.55 4.51
N PRO A 10 -11.06 8.39 4.73
CA PRO A 10 -12.06 8.16 5.79
C PRO A 10 -13.04 7.02 5.45
N SER A 11 -13.18 6.69 4.16
CA SER A 11 -13.97 5.56 3.67
C SER A 11 -13.46 5.10 2.30
N LEU A 12 -13.88 3.91 1.87
CA LEU A 12 -13.55 3.39 0.54
C LEU A 12 -14.22 4.19 -0.59
N GLU A 13 -15.42 4.73 -0.35
CA GLU A 13 -16.10 5.60 -1.32
C GLU A 13 -15.29 6.88 -1.58
N VAL A 14 -14.77 7.50 -0.52
CA VAL A 14 -13.92 8.70 -0.65
C VAL A 14 -12.61 8.35 -1.34
N LEU A 15 -12.01 7.18 -1.04
CA LEU A 15 -10.81 6.71 -1.72
C LEU A 15 -11.06 6.50 -3.21
N GLU A 16 -12.11 5.78 -3.59
CA GLU A 16 -12.47 5.47 -4.98
C GLU A 16 -12.66 6.75 -5.80
N ARG A 17 -13.43 7.71 -5.27
CA ARG A 17 -13.62 9.03 -5.91
C ARG A 17 -12.31 9.79 -6.08
N SER A 18 -11.42 9.73 -5.08
CA SER A 18 -10.12 10.40 -5.13
C SER A 18 -9.19 9.78 -6.16
N LEU A 19 -9.19 8.45 -6.28
CA LEU A 19 -8.41 7.71 -7.27
C LEU A 19 -8.86 8.06 -8.69
N ILE A 20 -10.18 8.02 -8.95
CA ILE A 20 -10.77 8.41 -10.24
C ILE A 20 -10.38 9.85 -10.60
N ALA A 21 -10.57 10.79 -9.67
CA ALA A 21 -10.27 12.20 -9.92
C ALA A 21 -8.77 12.45 -10.16
N SER A 22 -7.89 11.67 -9.52
CA SER A 22 -6.44 11.81 -9.67
C SER A 22 -5.91 11.27 -11.01
N GLY A 23 -6.63 10.34 -11.65
CA GLY A 23 -6.15 9.64 -12.84
C GLY A 23 -4.88 8.81 -12.59
N THR A 24 -4.63 8.38 -11.35
CA THR A 24 -3.45 7.57 -11.01
C THR A 24 -3.55 6.17 -11.61
N GLU A 25 -2.42 5.65 -12.08
CA GLU A 25 -2.31 4.29 -12.61
C GLU A 25 -1.58 3.34 -11.64
N LEU A 26 -0.98 3.90 -10.57
CA LEU A 26 -0.22 3.16 -9.56
C LEU A 26 -0.59 3.68 -8.17
N THR A 27 -0.98 2.78 -7.26
CA THR A 27 -1.40 3.17 -5.91
C THR A 27 -0.77 2.29 -4.83
N THR A 28 -0.24 2.92 -3.78
CA THR A 28 0.44 2.21 -2.70
C THR A 28 -0.53 1.61 -1.69
N VAL A 29 -0.29 0.38 -1.26
CA VAL A 29 -1.09 -0.30 -0.22
C VAL A 29 -0.19 -0.85 0.88
N ALA A 30 -0.55 -0.58 2.14
CA ALA A 30 0.16 -1.08 3.30
C ALA A 30 -0.26 -2.52 3.62
N MET A 31 0.68 -3.46 3.60
CA MET A 31 0.41 -4.89 3.73
C MET A 31 -0.19 -5.28 5.09
N ARG A 32 0.15 -4.55 6.17
CA ARG A 32 -0.36 -4.81 7.52
C ARG A 32 -1.87 -4.63 7.67
N ARG A 33 -2.51 -3.95 6.72
CA ARG A 33 -3.95 -3.63 6.73
C ARG A 33 -4.75 -4.45 5.72
N LEU A 34 -4.12 -5.43 5.09
CA LEU A 34 -4.77 -6.27 4.09
C LEU A 34 -5.24 -7.58 4.71
N ASP A 35 -6.55 -7.73 4.76
CA ASP A 35 -7.18 -9.05 4.79
C ASP A 35 -7.71 -9.35 3.38
N PRO A 36 -7.06 -10.25 2.62
CA PRO A 36 -7.48 -10.60 1.25
C PRO A 36 -8.81 -11.36 1.21
N THR A 37 -9.31 -11.87 2.36
CA THR A 37 -10.55 -12.63 2.43
C THR A 37 -11.80 -11.76 2.54
N VAL A 38 -11.63 -10.46 2.84
CA VAL A 38 -12.74 -9.52 3.03
C VAL A 38 -13.16 -8.91 1.70
N GLN A 39 -14.41 -9.18 1.28
CA GLN A 39 -15.04 -8.49 0.16
C GLN A 39 -15.23 -7.00 0.47
N GLY A 40 -14.97 -6.14 -0.53
CA GLY A 40 -14.98 -4.69 -0.34
C GLY A 40 -13.72 -4.15 0.31
N SER A 41 -12.55 -4.77 0.12
CA SER A 41 -11.26 -4.22 0.55
C SER A 41 -10.72 -3.16 -0.40
N VAL A 42 -9.64 -2.48 -0.01
CA VAL A 42 -8.89 -1.55 -0.88
C VAL A 42 -8.45 -2.21 -2.18
N LEU A 43 -8.03 -3.49 -2.16
CA LEU A 43 -7.61 -4.21 -3.37
C LEU A 43 -8.76 -4.34 -4.37
N SER A 44 -9.97 -4.60 -3.89
CA SER A 44 -11.15 -4.71 -4.76
C SER A 44 -11.47 -3.39 -5.47
N VAL A 45 -11.21 -2.24 -4.83
CA VAL A 45 -11.37 -0.92 -5.46
C VAL A 45 -10.32 -0.74 -6.56
N LEU A 46 -9.05 -1.03 -6.25
CA LEU A 46 -7.96 -0.89 -7.21
C LEU A 46 -8.13 -1.81 -8.43
N GLU A 47 -8.57 -3.04 -8.21
CA GLU A 47 -8.88 -4.00 -9.26
C GLU A 47 -10.01 -3.49 -10.19
N ARG A 48 -11.14 -3.05 -9.63
CA ARG A 48 -12.25 -2.48 -10.43
C ARG A 48 -11.83 -1.28 -11.27
N LEU A 49 -10.94 -0.44 -10.73
CA LEU A 49 -10.43 0.73 -11.43
C LEU A 49 -9.24 0.43 -12.36
N SER A 50 -8.80 -0.83 -12.45
CA SER A 50 -7.61 -1.24 -13.21
C SER A 50 -6.34 -0.47 -12.82
N ILE A 51 -6.20 -0.14 -11.53
CA ILE A 51 -5.03 0.56 -10.97
C ILE A 51 -4.03 -0.47 -10.46
N GLN A 52 -2.76 -0.34 -10.88
CA GLN A 52 -1.70 -1.24 -10.41
C GLN A 52 -1.43 -1.01 -8.92
N VAL A 53 -1.28 -2.12 -8.18
CA VAL A 53 -0.97 -2.10 -6.75
C VAL A 53 0.54 -2.01 -6.55
N LEU A 54 1.00 -1.07 -5.71
CA LEU A 54 2.37 -1.00 -5.21
C LEU A 54 2.39 -1.31 -3.71
N PRO A 55 2.74 -2.54 -3.29
CA PRO A 55 2.82 -2.84 -1.86
C PRO A 55 3.91 -2.03 -1.18
N ASN A 56 3.70 -1.68 0.09
CA ASN A 56 4.71 -1.03 0.91
C ASN A 56 4.92 -1.75 2.25
N THR A 57 6.08 -1.50 2.85
CA THR A 57 6.48 -2.07 4.15
C THR A 57 6.19 -1.11 5.32
N ALA A 58 5.14 -0.30 5.21
CA ALA A 58 4.80 0.69 6.23
C ALA A 58 4.71 0.08 7.63
N GLY A 59 5.32 0.78 8.60
CA GLY A 59 5.40 0.38 10.00
C GLY A 59 6.53 -0.60 10.33
N CYS A 60 7.34 -1.03 9.37
CA CYS A 60 8.55 -1.82 9.65
C CYS A 60 9.63 -0.92 10.27
N PHE A 61 10.23 -1.39 11.37
CA PHE A 61 11.29 -0.69 12.09
C PHE A 61 12.66 -1.32 11.87
N THR A 62 12.71 -2.48 11.20
CA THR A 62 13.97 -3.15 10.88
C THR A 62 13.98 -3.61 9.44
N ALA A 63 15.19 -3.75 8.87
CA ALA A 63 15.37 -4.34 7.55
C ALA A 63 14.80 -5.77 7.47
N GLY A 64 14.92 -6.57 8.54
CA GLY A 64 14.38 -7.92 8.59
C GLY A 64 12.85 -7.95 8.44
N GLU A 65 12.15 -7.07 9.16
CA GLU A 65 10.70 -6.92 9.03
C GLU A 65 10.27 -6.46 7.64
N ALA A 66 11.00 -5.50 7.06
CA ALA A 66 10.68 -4.98 5.74
C ALA A 66 10.88 -6.04 4.65
N VAL A 67 11.99 -6.79 4.70
CA VAL A 67 12.26 -7.89 3.77
C VAL A 67 11.19 -8.99 3.89
N LEU A 68 10.81 -9.36 5.11
CA LEU A 68 9.73 -10.34 5.32
C LEU A 68 8.41 -9.83 4.73
N THR A 69 8.04 -8.59 5.03
CA THR A 69 6.81 -7.97 4.52
C THR A 69 6.80 -7.89 3.00
N ALA A 70 7.92 -7.53 2.38
CA ALA A 70 8.06 -7.48 0.92
C ALA A 70 7.89 -8.87 0.28
N ARG A 71 8.46 -9.92 0.89
CA ARG A 71 8.28 -11.30 0.40
C ARG A 71 6.81 -11.74 0.50
N LEU A 72 6.16 -11.47 1.63
CA LEU A 72 4.72 -11.76 1.78
C LEU A 72 3.88 -11.00 0.76
N ALA A 73 4.21 -9.73 0.50
CA ALA A 73 3.52 -8.93 -0.51
C ALA A 73 3.66 -9.51 -1.92
N ARG A 74 4.87 -9.96 -2.29
CA ARG A 74 5.12 -10.59 -3.58
C ARG A 74 4.26 -11.84 -3.76
N GLU A 75 4.23 -12.74 -2.77
CA GLU A 75 3.40 -13.95 -2.86
C GLU A 75 1.90 -13.63 -2.90
N ALA A 76 1.45 -12.62 -2.14
CA ALA A 76 0.04 -12.25 -2.05
C ALA A 76 -0.48 -11.50 -3.29
N LEU A 77 0.37 -10.70 -3.93
CA LEU A 77 -0.04 -9.77 -5.00
C LEU A 77 0.59 -10.10 -6.36
N GLY A 78 1.47 -11.10 -6.44
CA GLY A 78 2.11 -11.51 -7.68
C GLY A 78 2.98 -10.43 -8.32
N THR A 79 3.64 -9.60 -7.51
CA THR A 79 4.45 -8.46 -7.98
C THR A 79 5.85 -8.44 -7.38
N ASP A 80 6.85 -8.14 -8.20
CA ASP A 80 8.24 -7.95 -7.76
C ASP A 80 8.53 -6.52 -7.28
N TRP A 81 7.56 -5.60 -7.41
CA TRP A 81 7.72 -4.20 -7.01
C TRP A 81 7.32 -3.99 -5.55
N VAL A 82 8.13 -3.25 -4.81
CA VAL A 82 7.84 -2.83 -3.44
C VAL A 82 8.29 -1.39 -3.20
N LYS A 83 7.46 -0.62 -2.49
CA LYS A 83 7.89 0.65 -1.89
C LYS A 83 8.48 0.35 -0.52
N LEU A 84 9.81 0.39 -0.43
CA LEU A 84 10.52 0.15 0.82
C LEU A 84 10.31 1.32 1.79
N GLU A 85 9.86 0.98 2.99
CA GLU A 85 9.73 1.86 4.14
C GLU A 85 10.31 1.14 5.36
N VAL A 86 11.37 1.68 5.94
CA VAL A 86 11.90 1.29 7.25
C VAL A 86 11.97 2.57 8.06
N VAL A 87 11.21 2.68 9.13
CA VAL A 87 11.11 3.91 9.92
C VAL A 87 11.87 3.78 11.23
N ALA A 88 12.52 4.85 11.66
CA ALA A 88 13.27 4.87 12.92
C ALA A 88 12.33 4.96 14.14
N ASP A 89 11.21 5.67 14.01
CA ASP A 89 10.24 5.86 15.10
C ASP A 89 8.85 6.27 14.59
N GLU A 90 7.81 6.03 15.40
CA GLU A 90 6.41 6.34 15.06
C GLU A 90 6.05 7.83 15.08
N ARG A 91 6.87 8.66 15.72
CA ARG A 91 6.57 10.09 15.89
C ARG A 91 7.03 10.90 14.69
N THR A 92 8.26 10.67 14.24
CA THR A 92 8.85 11.40 13.11
C THR A 92 8.58 10.71 11.78
N LEU A 93 8.43 9.39 11.79
CA LEU A 93 8.31 8.54 10.60
C LEU A 93 9.48 8.74 9.61
N LEU A 94 10.62 9.25 10.08
CA LEU A 94 11.82 9.37 9.26
C LEU A 94 12.39 7.98 8.96
N PRO A 95 13.00 7.80 7.77
CA PRO A 95 13.66 6.56 7.44
C PRO A 95 14.81 6.22 8.41
N ASP A 96 14.97 4.94 8.73
CA ASP A 96 16.19 4.41 9.35
C ASP A 96 17.26 4.21 8.25
N PRO A 97 18.41 4.91 8.30
CA PRO A 97 19.41 4.95 7.22
C PRO A 97 20.24 3.67 7.05
#